data_AF-A0A1D2M1G0-F1
#
_entry.id   AF-A0A1D2M1G0-F1
#
_cell.length_a   1.000
_cell.length_b   1.000
_cell.length_c   1.000
_cell.angle_alpha   90.00
_cell.angle_beta   90.00
_cell.angle_gamma   90.00
#
_symmetry.space_group_name_H-M   'P 1'
#
loop_
_entity.id
_entity.type
_entity.pdbx_description
1 polymer ?
#
loop_
_entity_poly.entity_id
_entity_poly.type
_entity_poly.pdbx_seq_one_letter_code
_entity_poly.pdbx_strand_id
1 'polypeptide(L)' 'MISEQTIYLENRYRAVPDYVEVNEKDFVEKANGMGIHGVFSFYESQLFKQNKFNFDGQRKIIAQRRL' A
#
# COMPACT_ATOMS: atom_id res chain seq x y z
N MET A 1 -30.01 -9.80 19.41
CA MET A 1 -28.62 -9.53 19.81
C MET A 1 -27.70 -10.66 19.32
N ILE A 2 -27.57 -10.84 18.01
CA ILE A 2 -26.62 -11.83 17.43
C ILE A 2 -25.72 -11.12 16.40
N SER A 3 -26.23 -10.09 15.72
CA SER A 3 -25.52 -9.31 14.70
C SER A 3 -24.27 -8.59 15.20
N GLU A 4 -24.30 -7.93 16.36
CA GLU A 4 -23.13 -7.21 16.88
C GLU A 4 -22.00 -8.15 17.31
N GLN A 5 -22.33 -9.30 17.90
CA GLN A 5 -21.32 -10.28 18.32
C GLN A 5 -20.64 -10.95 17.13
N THR A 6 -21.39 -11.24 16.06
CA THR A 6 -20.83 -11.74 14.80
C THR A 6 -19.94 -10.71 14.11
N ILE A 7 -20.33 -9.44 14.08
CA ILE A 7 -19.51 -8.35 13.48
C ILE A 7 -18.21 -8.16 14.28
N TYR A 8 -18.28 -8.26 15.61
CA TYR A 8 -17.09 -8.16 16.48
C TYR A 8 -16.11 -9.32 16.25
N LEU A 9 -16.64 -10.54 16.10
CA LEU A 9 -15.82 -11.72 15.78
C LEU A 9 -15.24 -11.61 14.38
N GLU A 10 -16.00 -11.20 13.37
CA GLU A 10 -15.50 -11.01 12.00
C GLU A 10 -14.40 -9.96 11.90
N ASN A 11 -14.52 -8.83 12.60
CA ASN A 11 -13.47 -7.82 12.65
C ASN A 11 -12.21 -8.30 13.39
N ARG A 12 -12.36 -9.20 14.37
CA ARG A 12 -11.23 -9.81 15.10
C ARG A 12 -10.53 -10.90 14.29
N TYR A 13 -11.24 -11.57 13.38
CA TYR A 13 -10.72 -12.61 12.50
C TYR A 13 -10.30 -12.14 11.10
N ARG A 14 -10.62 -10.90 10.70
CA ARG A 14 -9.92 -10.27 9.58
C ARG A 14 -8.47 -10.08 10.00
N ALA A 15 -7.61 -11.01 9.59
CA ALA A 15 -6.18 -10.83 9.60
C ALA A 15 -5.91 -9.45 8.99
N VAL A 16 -5.39 -8.53 9.81
CA VAL A 16 -4.90 -7.25 9.30
C VAL A 16 -3.92 -7.64 8.21
N PRO A 17 -4.13 -7.23 6.95
CA PRO A 17 -3.24 -7.65 5.89
C PRO A 17 -1.82 -7.27 6.28
N ASP A 18 -0.88 -8.21 6.18
CA ASP A 18 0.54 -7.98 6.52
C ASP A 18 1.18 -6.88 5.66
N TYR A 19 0.44 -6.34 4.69
CA TYR A 19 0.86 -5.34 3.75
C TYR A 19 -0.22 -4.27 3.51
N VAL A 20 0.23 -3.02 3.37
CA VAL A 20 -0.60 -1.92 2.87
C VAL A 20 -0.39 -1.81 1.38
N GLU A 21 -1.47 -1.82 0.60
CA GLU A 21 -1.44 -1.59 -0.85
C GLU A 21 -1.98 -0.18 -1.17
N VAL A 22 -1.32 0.49 -2.12
CA VAL A 22 -1.76 1.77 -2.69
C VAL A 22 -1.68 1.68 -4.21
N ASN A 23 -2.64 2.28 -4.91
CA ASN A 23 -2.60 2.33 -6.38
C ASN A 23 -1.44 3.23 -6.86
N GLU A 24 -0.70 2.78 -7.87
CA GLU A 24 0.39 3.55 -8.48
C GLU A 24 -0.11 4.90 -9.01
N LYS A 25 -1.28 4.92 -9.65
CA LYS A 25 -1.86 6.12 -10.24
C LYS A 25 -2.07 7.21 -9.19
N ASP A 26 -2.66 6.86 -8.05
CA ASP A 26 -2.93 7.81 -6.96
C ASP A 26 -1.63 8.39 -6.39
N PHE A 27 -0.59 7.56 -6.31
CA PHE A 27 0.73 8.00 -5.88
C PHE A 27 1.35 8.98 -6.89
N VAL A 28 1.30 8.66 -8.19
CA VAL A 28 1.80 9.51 -9.28
C VAL A 28 1.06 10.85 -9.33
N GLU A 29 -0.27 10.84 -9.19
CA GLU A 29 -1.09 12.06 -9.18
C GLU A 29 -0.71 12.98 -8.02
N LYS A 30 -0.53 12.43 -6.82
CA LYS A 30 -0.05 13.20 -5.65
C LYS A 30 1.37 13.74 -5.87
N ALA A 31 2.28 12.93 -6.39
CA ALA A 31 3.65 13.34 -6.67
C ALA A 31 3.71 14.49 -7.69
N ASN A 32 2.91 14.42 -8.75
CA ASN A 32 2.78 15.49 -9.74
C ASN A 32 2.23 16.79 -9.12
N GLY A 33 1.26 16.71 -8.21
CA GLY A 33 0.77 17.87 -7.46
C GLY A 33 1.85 18.55 -6.60
N MET A 34 2.93 17.83 -6.28
CA MET A 34 4.09 18.34 -5.56
C MET A 34 5.25 18.75 -6.49
N GLY A 35 5.05 18.74 -7.81
CA GLY A 35 6.08 19.06 -8.81
C GLY A 35 7.15 17.97 -8.99
N ILE A 36 6.87 16.75 -8.53
CA ILE A 36 7.78 15.60 -8.70
C ILE A 36 7.42 14.88 -9.98
N HIS A 37 8.31 14.97 -10.97
CA HIS A 37 8.17 14.32 -12.26
C HIS A 37 9.21 13.20 -12.38
N GLY A 38 8.76 11.96 -12.56
CA GLY A 38 9.65 10.79 -12.73
C GLY A 38 9.78 9.92 -11.48
N VAL A 39 8.68 9.30 -11.04
CA VAL A 39 8.67 8.38 -9.89
C VAL A 39 9.26 7.00 -10.16
N PHE A 40 9.51 6.64 -11.44
CA PHE A 40 10.04 5.33 -11.80
C PHE A 40 11.43 5.05 -11.20
N SER A 41 12.32 6.05 -11.22
CA SER A 41 13.65 5.93 -10.60
C SER A 41 13.58 5.76 -9.08
N PHE A 42 12.51 6.25 -8.44
CA PHE A 42 12.28 6.08 -7.02
C PHE A 42 11.95 4.63 -6.66
N TYR A 43 11.19 3.90 -7.49
CA TYR A 43 10.88 2.49 -7.26
C TYR A 43 12.12 1.58 -7.26
N GLU A 44 13.15 1.96 -8.01
CA GLU A 44 14.42 1.21 -8.07
C GLU A 44 15.39 1.59 -6.95
N SER A 45 15.18 2.74 -6.32
CA SER A 45 16.07 3.32 -5.31
C SER A 45 16.25 2.40 -4.09
N GLN A 46 17.43 2.47 -3.47
CA GLN A 46 17.69 1.74 -2.23
C GLN A 46 16.77 2.21 -1.10
N LEU A 47 16.44 3.50 -1.06
CA LEU A 47 15.54 4.07 -0.04
C LEU A 47 14.17 3.39 -0.06
N PHE A 48 13.60 3.17 -1.24
CA PHE A 48 12.32 2.49 -1.40
C PHE A 48 12.37 1.05 -0.89
N LYS A 49 13.41 0.30 -1.29
CA LYS A 49 13.61 -1.10 -0.90
C LYS A 49 13.91 -1.27 0.60
N GLN A 50 14.75 -0.40 1.18
CA GLN A 50 15.10 -0.43 2.61
C GLN A 50 13.90 -0.18 3.52
N ASN A 51 12.94 0.64 3.06
CA ASN A 51 11.68 0.88 3.77
C ASN A 51 10.60 -0.18 3.49
N LYS A 52 10.99 -1.32 2.88
CA LYS A 52 10.13 -2.47 2.60
C LYS A 52 8.96 -2.17 1.68
N PHE A 53 9.13 -1.20 0.78
CA PHE A 53 8.21 -0.97 -0.32
C PHE A 53 8.57 -1.85 -1.51
N ASN A 54 7.54 -2.29 -2.24
CA ASN A 54 7.66 -3.01 -3.50
C ASN A 54 6.64 -2.46 -4.50
N PHE A 55 7.05 -2.32 -5.76
CA PHE A 55 6.16 -1.93 -6.85
C PHE A 55 5.84 -3.14 -7.71
N ASP A 56 4.56 -3.45 -7.86
CA ASP A 56 4.05 -4.44 -8.80
C ASP A 56 3.60 -3.72 -10.09
N GLY A 57 4.41 -3.83 -11.13
CA GLY A 57 4.14 -3.20 -12.42
C GLY A 57 2.98 -3.82 -13.19
N GLN A 58 2.61 -5.08 -12.92
CA GLN A 58 1.46 -5.74 -13.56
C GLN A 58 0.16 -5.28 -12.92
N ARG A 59 0.11 -5.26 -11.58
CA ARG A 59 -1.07 -4.84 -10.81
C ARG A 59 -1.18 -3.33 -10.66
N LYS A 60 -0.11 -2.59 -10.95
CA LYS A 60 -0.01 -1.13 -10.76
C LYS A 60 -0.24 -0.74 -9.31
N ILE A 61 0.43 -1.44 -8.40
CA ILE A 61 0.28 -1.29 -6.95
C ILE A 61 1.65 -1.12 -6.29
N ILE A 62 1.71 -0.21 -5.32
CA ILE A 62 2.81 -0.08 -4.37
C ILE A 62 2.37 -0.75 -3.08
N ALA A 63 3.11 -1.79 -2.66
CA ALA A 63 2.85 -2.52 -1.43
C ALA A 63 3.95 -2.26 -0.40
N GLN A 64 3.58 -2.10 0.87
CA GLN A 64 4.52 -2.02 1.99
C GLN A 64 4.20 -3.09 3.02
N ARG A 65 5.19 -3.91 3.38
CA ARG A 65 5.02 -4.87 4.48
C ARG A 65 5.07 -4.13 5.83
N ARG A 66 4.04 -4.30 6.66
CA ARG A 66 4.06 -3.83 8.06
C ARG A 66 4.88 -4.80 8.90
N LEU A 67 5.68 -4.25 9.80
CA LEU A 67 6.44 -5.01 10.81
C LEU A 67 5.52 -5.43 11.96
#